data_AF-A0A5C7HVX0-F1
#
_entry.id   AF-A0A5C7HVX0-F1
#
_cell.length_a   1.000
_cell.length_b   1.000
_cell.length_c   1.000
_cell.angle_alpha   90.00
_cell.angle_beta   90.00
_cell.angle_gamma   90.00
#
_symmetry.space_group_name_H-M   'P 1'
#
loop_
_entity.id
_entity.type
_entity.pdbx_description
1 polymer ?
#
loop_
_entity_poly.entity_id
_entity_poly.type
_entity_poly.pdbx_seq_one_letter_code
_entity_poly.pdbx_strand_id
1 'polypeptide(L)'
;MATKLVNREMFIDVMTRFLCVRVVIAADEPLKQSLRVDIIGSGKVTTMLLRYERLPYYCFKCGRLSHTMIECSMEGEERNVKLEASLRLGMWL
;
A
#
# COMPACT_ATOMS: atom_id res chain seq x y z
N MET A 1 4.89 13.78 -5.16
CA MET A 1 6.13 13.01 -5.41
C MET A 1 5.76 11.68 -6.04
N ALA A 2 6.19 11.47 -7.30
CA ALA A 2 5.82 10.29 -8.08
C ALA A 2 6.68 9.10 -7.64
N THR A 3 6.07 8.09 -7.03
CA THR A 3 6.74 6.81 -6.77
C THR A 3 6.97 6.12 -8.10
N LYS A 4 8.24 6.07 -8.52
CA LYS A 4 8.68 5.44 -9.77
C LYS A 4 8.50 3.93 -9.62
N LEU A 5 7.45 3.39 -10.24
CA LEU A 5 7.27 1.94 -10.36
C LEU A 5 8.36 1.45 -11.32
N VAL A 6 9.43 0.86 -10.78
CA VAL A 6 10.51 0.29 -11.59
C VAL A 6 10.02 -1.06 -12.09
N ASN A 7 9.31 -1.03 -13.22
CA ASN A 7 8.75 -2.19 -13.87
C ASN A 7 9.89 -2.94 -14.56
N ARG A 8 10.20 -4.17 -14.14
CA ARG A 8 11.07 -5.04 -14.94
C ARG A 8 10.31 -6.10 -15.71
N GLU A 9 9.20 -6.65 -15.23
CA GLU A 9 8.24 -7.43 -16.04
C GLU A 9 6.86 -7.33 -15.38
N MET A 10 5.85 -6.87 -16.13
CA MET A 10 4.47 -6.77 -15.68
C MET A 10 3.72 -8.02 -16.14
N PHE A 11 3.52 -8.98 -15.23
CA PHE A 11 2.80 -10.21 -15.54
C PHE A 11 1.29 -9.95 -15.38
N ILE A 12 0.59 -9.80 -16.50
CA ILE A 12 -0.87 -9.71 -16.51
C ILE A 12 -1.40 -11.13 -16.63
N ASP A 13 -1.84 -11.72 -15.52
CA ASP A 13 -2.61 -12.96 -15.58
C ASP A 13 -4.04 -12.62 -15.98
N VAL A 14 -4.39 -12.88 -17.25
CA VAL A 14 -5.69 -12.53 -17.86
C VAL A 14 -6.87 -13.24 -17.19
N MET A 15 -6.62 -14.26 -16.36
CA MET A 15 -7.64 -15.01 -15.63
C MET A 15 -7.92 -14.44 -14.23
N THR A 16 -7.09 -13.55 -13.72
CA THR A 16 -7.25 -12.92 -12.40
C THR A 16 -7.65 -11.44 -12.51
N ARG A 17 -8.43 -10.96 -11.55
CA ARG A 17 -8.91 -9.55 -11.51
C ARG A 17 -7.86 -8.57 -10.95
N PHE A 18 -6.61 -9.00 -10.83
CA PHE A 18 -5.56 -8.27 -10.12
C PHE A 18 -4.28 -8.21 -10.95
N LEU A 19 -3.52 -7.13 -10.77
CA LEU A 19 -2.19 -6.97 -11.33
C LEU A 19 -1.16 -7.11 -10.21
N CYS A 20 -0.28 -8.11 -10.30
CA CYS A 20 0.79 -8.32 -9.34
C CYS A 20 2.09 -7.70 -9.86
N VAL A 21 2.66 -6.75 -9.12
CA VAL A 21 3.91 -6.08 -9.46
C VAL A 21 4.87 -6.09 -8.28
N ARG A 22 6.17 -6.21 -8.57
CA ARG A 22 7.23 -5.97 -7.58
C ARG A 22 7.60 -4.50 -7.60
N VAL A 23 7.62 -3.87 -6.44
CA VAL A 23 7.90 -2.44 -6.29
C VAL A 23 8.98 -2.22 -5.24
N VAL A 24 9.71 -1.13 -5.40
CA VAL A 24 10.58 -0.58 -4.34
C VAL A 24 9.78 0.49 -3.62
N ILE A 25 9.71 0.38 -2.29
CA ILE A 25 8.99 1.31 -1.42
C ILE A 25 9.91 1.79 -0.30
N ALA A 26 9.70 3.02 0.15
CA ALA A 26 10.36 3.56 1.33
C ALA A 26 9.70 2.96 2.58
N ALA A 27 10.47 2.27 3.43
CA ALA A 27 9.94 1.54 4.58
C ALA A 27 9.57 2.47 5.75
N ASP A 28 10.15 3.66 5.79
CA ASP A 28 9.93 4.72 6.76
C ASP A 28 8.73 5.62 6.40
N GLU A 29 8.15 5.45 5.22
CA GLU A 29 6.93 6.12 4.80
C GLU A 29 5.69 5.23 4.99
N PRO A 30 4.50 5.82 5.28
CA PRO A 30 3.27 5.07 5.30
C PRO A 30 2.95 4.45 3.94
N LEU A 31 2.54 3.17 3.94
CA LEU A 31 2.11 2.50 2.71
C LEU A 31 0.93 3.21 2.05
N LYS A 32 0.99 3.30 0.73
CA LYS A 32 -0.10 3.85 -0.08
C LYS A 32 -1.22 2.82 -0.19
N GLN A 33 -2.46 3.24 0.00
CA GLN A 33 -3.64 2.36 -0.12
C GLN A 33 -4.21 2.32 -1.54
N SER A 34 -3.90 3.32 -2.35
CA SER A 34 -4.36 3.39 -3.73
C SER A 34 -3.34 4.09 -4.63
N LEU A 35 -3.42 3.79 -5.91
CA LEU A 35 -2.67 4.47 -6.97
C LEU A 35 -3.64 4.99 -8.01
N ARG A 36 -3.33 6.18 -8.53
CA ARG A 36 -3.97 6.75 -9.71
C ARG A 36 -3.05 6.53 -10.88
N VAL A 37 -3.44 5.66 -11.80
CA VAL A 37 -2.62 5.26 -12.94
C VAL A 37 -3.44 5.26 -14.22
N ASP A 38 -2.80 5.66 -15.31
CA ASP A 38 -3.30 5.45 -16.66
C ASP A 38 -2.57 4.24 -17.23
N ILE A 39 -3.23 3.08 -17.17
CA ILE A 39 -2.61 1.78 -17.45
C ILE A 39 -2.21 1.67 -18.94
N ILE A 40 -2.98 2.31 -19.82
CA ILE A 40 -2.85 2.14 -21.28
C ILE A 40 -2.40 3.42 -22.00
N GLY A 41 -2.05 4.49 -21.27
CA GLY A 41 -1.65 5.77 -21.86
C GLY A 41 -2.78 6.52 -22.56
N SER A 42 -4.03 6.24 -22.20
CA SER A 42 -5.24 6.81 -22.83
C SER A 42 -5.64 8.19 -22.29
N GLY A 43 -4.94 8.68 -21.28
CA GLY A 43 -5.34 9.82 -20.45
C GLY A 43 -6.40 9.47 -19.38
N LYS A 44 -7.01 8.28 -19.44
CA LYS A 44 -8.02 7.85 -18.47
C LYS A 44 -7.36 7.31 -17.20
N VAL A 45 -7.24 8.18 -16.21
CA VAL A 45 -6.72 7.83 -14.88
C VAL A 45 -7.73 6.97 -14.13
N THR A 46 -7.31 5.77 -13.74
CA THR A 46 -8.08 4.86 -12.90
C THR A 46 -7.47 4.80 -11.50
N THR A 47 -8.32 4.86 -10.48
CA THR A 47 -7.90 4.61 -9.09
C THR A 47 -7.94 3.12 -8.83
N MET A 48 -6.78 2.55 -8.54
CA MET A 48 -6.62 1.14 -8.17
C MET A 48 -6.32 1.04 -6.67
N LEU A 49 -6.99 0.11 -6.00
CA LEU A 49 -6.64 -0.23 -4.62
C LEU A 49 -5.41 -1.12 -4.60
N LEU A 50 -4.49 -0.85 -3.67
CA LEU A 50 -3.29 -1.64 -3.50
C LEU A 50 -3.51 -2.72 -2.45
N ARG A 51 -3.11 -3.93 -2.81
CA ARG A 51 -2.91 -5.05 -1.91
C ARG A 51 -1.41 -5.32 -1.85
N TYR A 52 -0.86 -5.31 -0.65
CA TYR A 52 0.50 -5.74 -0.42
C TYR A 52 0.47 -7.20 0.01
N GLU A 53 1.54 -7.92 -0.28
CA GLU A 53 1.72 -9.29 0.18
C GLU A 53 3.03 -9.37 0.95
N ARG A 54 3.07 -10.21 1.99
CA ARG A 54 4.29 -10.52 2.76
C ARG A 54 4.95 -9.27 3.34
N LEU A 55 4.19 -8.49 4.13
CA LEU A 55 4.70 -7.31 4.83
C LEU A 55 5.17 -7.66 6.25
N PRO A 56 6.46 -7.95 6.47
CA PRO A 56 6.99 -8.09 7.82
C PRO A 56 7.03 -6.72 8.51
N TYR A 57 6.84 -6.69 9.83
CA TYR A 57 7.01 -5.49 10.67
C TYR A 57 6.18 -4.26 10.24
N TYR A 58 4.93 -4.49 9.80
CA TYR A 58 3.98 -3.41 9.51
C TYR A 58 3.31 -2.88 10.78
N CYS A 59 3.34 -1.56 10.96
CA CYS A 59 2.68 -0.88 12.05
C CYS A 59 1.31 -0.33 11.63
N PHE A 60 0.21 -0.91 12.12
CA PHE A 60 -1.14 -0.39 11.83
C PHE A 60 -1.42 0.99 12.46
N LYS A 61 -0.59 1.45 13.41
CA LYS A 61 -0.73 2.78 14.04
C LYS A 61 -0.20 3.90 13.15
N CYS A 62 0.93 3.69 12.46
CA CYS A 62 1.56 4.72 11.64
C CYS A 62 1.70 4.37 10.14
N GLY A 63 1.41 3.13 9.75
CA GLY A 63 1.43 2.63 8.37
C GLY A 63 2.80 2.28 7.79
N ARG A 64 3.85 2.19 8.62
CA ARG A 64 5.25 1.99 8.17
C ARG A 64 5.69 0.53 8.32
N LEU A 65 6.76 0.14 7.63
CA LEU A 65 7.34 -1.22 7.64
C LEU A 65 8.59 -1.37 8.52
N SER A 66 8.82 -0.42 9.43
CA SER A 66 10.02 -0.39 10.27
C SER A 66 9.86 -1.04 11.65
N HIS A 67 8.62 -1.21 12.13
CA HIS A 67 8.35 -1.60 13.52
C HIS A 67 6.94 -2.16 13.69
N THR A 68 6.70 -2.87 14.79
CA THR A 68 5.36 -3.34 15.15
C THR A 68 4.57 -2.28 15.91
N MET A 69 3.24 -2.43 16.03
CA MET A 69 2.42 -1.48 16.79
C MET A 69 2.90 -1.24 18.22
N ILE A 70 3.46 -2.26 18.87
CA ILE A 70 3.93 -2.21 20.26
C ILE A 70 5.14 -1.27 20.39
N GLU A 71 5.98 -1.21 19.37
CA GLU A 71 7.21 -0.42 19.34
C GLU A 71 6.97 1.01 18.81
N CYS A 72 5.73 1.35 18.46
CA CYS A 72 5.41 2.61 17.80
C CYS A 72 5.33 3.78 18.78
N SER A 73 6.32 4.67 18.73
CA SER A 73 6.45 5.86 19.59
C SER A 73 5.49 7.02 19.26
N MET A 74 4.59 6.87 18.28
CA MET A 74 3.62 7.93 17.94
C MET A 74 2.55 8.02 19.03
N GLU A 75 2.44 9.12 19.77
CA GLU A 75 1.33 9.38 20.70
C GLU A 75 0.04 9.71 19.92
N GLY A 76 -1.11 9.20 20.37
CA GLY A 76 -2.31 9.12 19.53
C GLY A 76 -3.57 9.66 20.18
N GLU A 77 -4.16 10.70 19.58
CA GLU A 77 -5.56 11.08 19.84
C GLU A 77 -6.40 11.21 18.56
N GLU A 78 -5.85 11.68 17.42
CA GLU A 78 -6.68 11.96 16.24
C GLU A 78 -6.91 10.76 15.28
N ARG A 79 -6.39 9.57 15.59
CA ARG A 79 -6.25 8.45 14.61
C ARG A 79 -7.00 7.16 14.95
N ASN A 80 -7.85 7.16 15.98
CA ASN A 80 -8.59 5.96 16.39
C ASN A 80 -9.49 5.40 15.25
N VAL A 81 -10.17 6.31 14.51
CA VAL A 81 -10.98 5.96 13.33
C VAL A 81 -10.12 5.41 12.17
N LYS A 82 -8.92 5.97 11.96
CA LYS A 82 -8.00 5.50 10.92
C LYS A 82 -7.45 4.12 11.26
N LEU A 83 -7.24 3.83 12.54
CA LEU A 83 -6.81 2.51 13.05
C LEU A 83 -7.90 1.47 12.85
N GLU A 84 -9.16 1.76 13.21
CA GLU A 84 -10.28 0.85 12.92
C GLU A 84 -10.44 0.60 11.41
N ALA A 85 -10.44 1.66 10.60
CA ALA A 85 -10.53 1.52 9.15
C ALA A 85 -9.33 0.74 8.58
N SER A 86 -8.12 0.97 9.10
CA SER A 86 -6.91 0.26 8.69
C SER A 86 -6.86 -1.18 9.19
N LEU A 87 -7.51 -1.52 10.30
CA LEU A 87 -7.67 -2.90 10.76
C LEU A 87 -8.72 -3.64 9.92
N ARG A 88 -9.84 -2.97 9.59
CA ARG A 88 -10.85 -3.50 8.66
C ARG A 88 -10.30 -3.67 7.25
N LEU A 89 -9.46 -2.75 6.78
CA LEU A 89 -8.73 -2.84 5.51
C LEU A 89 -7.50 -3.76 5.62
N GLY A 90 -7.00 -4.00 6.82
CA GLY A 90 -5.87 -4.87 7.14
C GLY A 90 -6.17 -6.35 6.88
N MET A 91 -7.44 -6.70 6.67
CA MET A 91 -7.85 -7.99 6.10
C MET A 91 -7.38 -8.20 4.64
N TRP A 92 -6.84 -7.16 4.00
CA TRP A 92 -6.35 -7.18 2.63
C TRP A 92 -4.86 -6.81 2.52
N LEU A 93 -4.12 -6.80 3.63
CA LEU A 93 -2.64 -6.87 3.66
C LEU A 93 -2.16 -8.32 3.65
#